data_AF-A0A961BMW9-F1
#
_entry.id   AF-A0A961BMW9-F1
#
_cell.length_a   1.000
_cell.length_b   1.000
_cell.length_c   1.000
_cell.angle_alpha   90.00
_cell.angle_beta   90.00
_cell.angle_gamma   90.00
#
_symmetry.space_group_name_H-M   'P 1'
#
loop_
_entity.id
_entity.type
_entity.pdbx_description
1 polymer ?
#
loop_
_entity_poly.entity_id
_entity_poly.type
_entity_poly.pdbx_seq_one_letter_code
_entity_poly.pdbx_strand_id
1 'polypeptide(L)'
;MRRAIIIAAVAAPLAIVLFVVAVYAYEEIVTDDHISHGVTAEGVDLSRMTPAEASIALTSYEASLATQPVEVVVDGHSEQVLPANIGF
;
A
#
# COMPACT_ATOMS: atom_id res chain seq x y z
N MET A 1 -37.18 -34.65 -0.78
CA MET A 1 -35.88 -34.64 -0.06
C MET A 1 -34.67 -34.49 -0.98
N ARG A 2 -34.44 -35.34 -2.00
CA ARG A 2 -33.29 -35.20 -2.93
C ARG A 2 -33.14 -33.81 -3.59
N ARG A 3 -34.24 -33.19 -4.04
CA ARG A 3 -34.21 -31.85 -4.66
C ARG A 3 -33.77 -30.76 -3.68
N ALA A 4 -34.22 -30.82 -2.42
CA ALA A 4 -33.82 -29.86 -1.39
C ALA A 4 -32.33 -29.97 -1.03
N ILE A 5 -31.79 -31.20 -1.01
CA ILE A 5 -30.37 -31.43 -0.76
C ILE A 5 -29.51 -30.87 -1.90
N ILE A 6 -29.91 -31.08 -3.16
CA ILE A 6 -29.20 -30.52 -4.32
C ILE A 6 -29.24 -28.99 -4.31
N ILE A 7 -30.39 -28.40 -4.01
CA ILE A 7 -30.53 -26.94 -3.91
C ILE A 7 -29.63 -26.40 -2.80
N ALA A 8 -29.63 -27.02 -1.61
CA ALA A 8 -28.76 -26.61 -0.51
C ALA A 8 -27.28 -26.75 -0.86
N ALA A 9 -26.89 -27.83 -1.55
CA ALA A 9 -25.51 -28.08 -1.97
C ALA A 9 -24.98 -27.03 -2.96
N VAL A 10 -25.85 -26.40 -3.75
CA VAL A 10 -25.48 -25.32 -4.68
C VAL A 10 -25.62 -23.94 -4.02
N ALA A 11 -26.68 -23.73 -3.25
CA ALA A 11 -26.96 -22.44 -2.62
C ALA A 11 -25.94 -22.09 -1.54
N ALA A 12 -25.48 -23.08 -0.76
CA ALA A 12 -24.50 -22.85 0.30
C ALA A 12 -23.16 -22.28 -0.21
N PRO A 13 -22.45 -22.91 -1.18
CA PRO A 13 -21.20 -22.33 -1.69
C PRO A 13 -21.42 -20.98 -2.37
N LEU A 14 -22.55 -20.79 -3.06
CA LEU A 14 -22.87 -19.54 -3.73
C LEU A 14 -23.11 -18.40 -2.72
N ALA A 15 -23.78 -18.69 -1.60
CA ALA A 15 -23.93 -17.76 -0.49
C ALA A 15 -22.58 -17.40 0.16
N ILE A 16 -21.66 -18.35 0.30
CA ILE A 16 -20.31 -18.10 0.83
C ILE A 16 -19.54 -17.15 -0.11
N VAL A 17 -19.55 -17.42 -1.41
CA VAL A 17 -18.88 -16.55 -2.40
C VAL A 17 -19.47 -15.15 -2.37
N LEU A 18 -20.80 -15.02 -2.36
CA LEU A 18 -21.46 -13.72 -2.27
C LEU A 18 -21.13 -12.99 -0.97
N PHE A 19 -21.02 -13.70 0.16
CA PHE A 19 -20.63 -13.11 1.44
C PHE A 19 -19.21 -12.55 1.38
N VAL A 20 -18.24 -13.30 0.84
CA VAL A 20 -16.86 -12.82 0.70
C VAL A 20 -16.78 -11.59 -0.20
N VAL A 21 -17.49 -11.60 -1.34
CA VAL A 21 -17.54 -10.45 -2.26
C VAL A 21 -18.17 -9.23 -1.59
N ALA A 22 -19.24 -9.43 -0.82
CA ALA A 22 -19.92 -8.33 -0.12
C ALA A 22 -19.04 -7.73 0.98
N VAL A 23 -18.29 -8.54 1.74
CA VAL A 23 -17.33 -8.05 2.74
C VAL A 23 -16.22 -7.24 2.06
N TYR A 24 -15.65 -7.76 0.98
CA TYR A 24 -14.62 -7.04 0.23
C TYR A 24 -15.12 -5.69 -0.31
N ALA A 25 -16.30 -5.69 -0.95
CA ALA A 25 -16.90 -4.46 -1.46
C ALA A 25 -17.27 -3.48 -0.34
N TYR A 26 -17.72 -3.97 0.82
CA TYR A 26 -17.99 -3.14 1.98
C TYR A 26 -16.72 -2.50 2.52
N GLU A 27 -15.63 -3.25 2.67
CA GLU A 27 -14.34 -2.68 3.08
C GLU A 27 -13.82 -1.66 2.08
N GLU A 28 -13.97 -1.89 0.78
CA GLU A 28 -13.52 -0.93 -0.24
C GLU A 28 -14.37 0.36 -0.26
N ILE A 29 -15.69 0.24 -0.06
CA ILE A 29 -16.61 1.39 -0.17
C ILE A 29 -16.72 2.17 1.16
N VAL A 30 -16.71 1.48 2.30
CA VAL A 30 -16.90 2.11 3.61
C VAL A 30 -15.59 2.61 4.19
N THR A 31 -14.47 2.03 3.78
CA THR A 31 -13.13 2.47 4.19
C THR A 31 -12.47 3.29 3.08
N ASP A 32 -13.18 4.33 2.61
CA ASP A 32 -12.72 5.32 1.61
C ASP A 32 -11.47 6.11 2.07
N ASP A 33 -11.08 5.92 3.34
CA ASP A 33 -9.87 6.48 3.95
C ASP A 33 -8.60 5.65 3.69
N HIS A 34 -8.60 4.65 2.81
CA HIS A 34 -7.41 3.87 2.47
C HIS A 34 -7.00 4.02 1.02
N ILE A 35 -5.69 4.06 0.79
CA ILE A 35 -5.09 4.07 -0.53
C ILE A 35 -5.39 2.73 -1.21
N SER A 36 -5.80 2.80 -2.49
CA SER A 36 -6.13 1.63 -3.29
C SER A 36 -4.94 0.67 -3.44
N HIS A 37 -5.22 -0.57 -3.81
CA HIS A 37 -4.21 -1.61 -4.00
C HIS A 37 -3.27 -1.29 -5.17
N GLY A 38 -2.00 -1.67 -5.02
CA GLY A 38 -0.98 -1.55 -6.06
C GLY A 38 -0.39 -0.14 -6.20
N VAL A 39 -0.59 0.72 -5.20
CA VAL A 39 0.00 2.06 -5.19
C VAL A 39 1.37 1.98 -4.52
N THR A 40 2.40 2.36 -5.27
CA THR A 40 3.79 2.39 -4.80
C THR A 40 4.39 3.75 -5.12
N ALA A 41 5.16 4.31 -4.18
CA ALA A 41 5.89 5.57 -4.35
C ALA A 41 7.36 5.37 -3.98
N GLU A 42 8.28 5.65 -4.90
CA GLU A 42 9.74 5.52 -4.69
C GLU A 42 10.16 4.16 -4.08
N GLY A 43 9.44 3.08 -4.42
CA GLY A 43 9.69 1.73 -3.90
C GLY A 43 9.00 1.39 -2.56
N VAL A 44 8.30 2.34 -1.93
CA VAL A 44 7.46 2.11 -0.76
C VAL A 44 6.05 1.72 -1.19
N ASP A 45 5.59 0.54 -0.78
CA ASP A 45 4.22 0.09 -1.00
C ASP A 45 3.28 0.82 -0.04
N LEU A 46 2.33 1.57 -0.59
CA LEU A 46 1.33 2.35 0.14
C LEU A 46 -0.05 1.69 0.12
N SER A 47 -0.15 0.50 -0.51
CA SER A 47 -1.41 -0.22 -0.67
C SER A 47 -2.08 -0.44 0.68
N ARG A 48 -3.37 -0.10 0.76
CA ARG A 48 -4.21 -0.30 1.95
C ARG A 48 -3.73 0.45 3.19
N MET A 49 -2.83 1.44 3.05
CA MET A 49 -2.52 2.39 4.11
C MET A 49 -3.56 3.52 4.10
N THR A 50 -3.86 4.08 5.26
CA THR A 50 -4.52 5.38 5.33
C THR A 50 -3.59 6.49 4.81
N PRO A 51 -4.11 7.65 4.35
CA PRO A 51 -3.29 8.80 4.00
C PRO A 51 -2.32 9.22 5.12
N ALA A 52 -2.74 9.09 6.38
CA ALA A 52 -1.89 9.40 7.53
C ALA A 52 -0.71 8.41 7.66
N GLU A 53 -0.98 7.11 7.55
CA GLU A 53 0.05 6.07 7.59
C GLU A 53 1.01 6.17 6.40
N ALA A 54 0.49 6.43 5.20
CA ALA A 54 1.29 6.64 4.00
C ALA A 54 2.20 7.87 4.12
N SER A 55 1.71 8.96 4.71
CA SER A 55 2.51 10.16 4.99
C SER A 55 3.66 9.86 5.97
N ILE A 56 3.39 9.08 7.03
CA ILE A 56 4.41 8.64 7.98
C ILE A 56 5.45 7.75 7.29
N ALA A 57 5.00 6.78 6.48
CA ALA A 57 5.88 5.88 5.73
C ALA A 57 6.81 6.65 4.80
N LEU A 58 6.28 7.60 4.02
CA LEU A 58 7.07 8.46 3.14
C LEU A 58 8.04 9.35 3.92
N THR A 59 7.59 9.97 5.02
CA THR A 59 8.47 10.78 5.88
C THR A 59 9.63 9.96 6.43
N SER A 60 9.38 8.70 6.82
CA SER A 60 10.44 7.80 7.30
C SER A 60 11.41 7.42 6.20
N TYR A 61 10.92 7.24 4.97
CA TYR A 61 11.76 6.96 3.81
C TYR A 61 12.63 8.17 3.46
N GLU A 62 12.06 9.37 3.44
CA GLU A 62 12.80 10.63 3.23
C GLU A 62 13.88 10.83 4.30
N ALA A 63 13.57 10.57 5.58
CA ALA A 63 14.55 10.61 6.66
C ALA A 63 15.68 9.59 6.44
N SER A 64 15.37 8.41 5.90
CA SER A 64 16.39 7.40 5.56
C SER A 64 17.30 7.88 4.43
N LEU A 65 16.76 8.57 3.41
CA LEU A 65 17.53 9.13 2.32
C LEU A 65 18.46 10.25 2.79
N ALA A 66 18.02 11.07 3.75
CA ALA A 66 18.87 12.12 4.32
C ALA A 66 20.16 11.56 4.96
N THR A 67 20.15 10.31 5.41
CA THR A 67 21.31 9.64 6.02
C THR A 67 22.17 8.85 5.04
N GLN A 68 21.74 8.70 3.78
CA GLN A 68 22.49 7.99 2.76
C GLN A 68 23.46 8.95 2.06
N PRO A 69 24.77 8.65 2.00
CA PRO A 69 25.72 9.44 1.23
C PRO A 69 25.34 9.40 -0.25
N VAL A 70 25.28 10.57 -0.87
CA VAL A 70 25.02 10.72 -2.31
C VAL A 70 26.30 11.24 -2.96
N GLU A 71 26.64 10.67 -4.11
CA GLU A 71 27.75 11.15 -4.92
C GLU A 71 27.34 12.40 -5.68
N VAL A 72 28.05 13.50 -5.46
CA VAL A 72 27.83 14.76 -6.16
C VAL A 72 29.06 15.06 -7.02
N VAL A 73 28.84 15.32 -8.30
CA VAL A 73 29.90 15.69 -9.25
C VAL A 73 29.81 17.19 -9.52
N VAL A 74 30.83 17.94 -9.08
CA VAL A 74 30.97 19.38 -9.35
C VAL A 74 32.29 19.61 -10.08
N ASP A 75 32.22 20.22 -11.26
CA ASP A 75 33.40 20.55 -12.08
C ASP A 75 34.34 19.35 -12.36
N GLY A 76 33.78 18.14 -12.47
CA GLY A 76 34.53 16.91 -12.74
C GLY A 76 35.17 16.25 -11.51
N HIS A 77 34.97 16.82 -10.32
CA HIS A 77 35.33 16.20 -9.04
C HIS A 77 34.11 15.55 -8.40
N SER A 78 34.27 14.29 -7.98
CA SER A 78 33.25 13.54 -7.27
C SER A 78 33.52 13.60 -5.77
N GLU A 79 32.51 13.99 -5.00
CA GLU A 79 32.54 14.01 -3.55
C GLU A 79 31.30 13.32 -2.99
N GLN A 80 31.47 12.51 -1.94
CA GLN A 80 30.35 11.91 -1.22
C GLN A 80 29.83 12.91 -0.20
N VAL A 81 28.59 13.36 -0.42
CA VAL A 81 27.93 14.33 0.44
C VAL A 81 26.76 13.66 1.13
N LEU A 82 26.67 13.83 2.45
CA LEU A 82 25.49 13.45 3.21
C LEU A 82 24.44 14.56 3.06
N PRO A 83 23.25 14.26 2.50
CA PRO A 83 22.20 15.27 2.31
C PRO A 83 21.81 15.98 3.62
N ALA A 84 21.86 15.28 4.76
CA ALA A 84 21.62 15.87 6.08
C ALA A 84 22.56 17.04 6.44
N ASN A 85 23.75 17.13 5.84
CA ASN A 85 24.74 18.17 6.15
C ASN A 85 24.61 19.42 5.28
N ILE A 86 23.94 19.33 4.13
CA ILE A 86 23.82 20.43 3.16
C ILE A 86 22.50 21.20 3.27
N GLY A 87 21.48 20.63 3.90
CA GLY A 87 20.16 21.26 4.08
C GLY A 87 19.41 21.38 2.75
N PHE A 88 18.10 21.10 2.76
CA PHE A 88 17.20 21.34 1.63
C PHE A 88 16.52 22.71 1.77
#